data_AF-A0A1A8CX45-F1
#
_entry.id   AF-A0A1A8CX45-F1
#
_cell.length_a   1.000
_cell.length_b   1.000
_cell.length_c   1.000
_cell.angle_alpha   90.00
_cell.angle_beta   90.00
_cell.angle_gamma   90.00
#
_symmetry.space_group_name_H-M   'P 1'
#
loop_
_entity.id
_entity.type
_entity.pdbx_description
1 polymer ?
#
loop_
_entity_poly.entity_id
_entity_poly.type
_entity_poly.pdbx_seq_one_letter_code
_entity_poly.pdbx_strand_id
1 'polypeptide(L)' 'LKKLQSRVLYLDTDFMIYAVKPGECVLPTGSLLGDLTDEPGGDSIQEFASSGPKSYAYKTRDHQQAVIK' A
#
# COMPACT_ATOMS: atom_id res chain seq x y z
N LEU A 1 -13.66 2.26 -7.61
CA LEU A 1 -12.43 1.73 -8.27
C LEU A 1 -11.88 2.56 -9.44
N LYS A 2 -12.69 3.10 -10.38
CA LYS A 2 -12.17 3.81 -11.58
C LYS A 2 -11.25 5.03 -11.34
N LYS A 3 -11.35 5.70 -10.18
CA LYS A 3 -10.52 6.90 -9.88
C LYS A 3 -9.09 6.61 -9.42
N LEU A 4 -8.79 5.38 -8.96
CA LEU A 4 -7.48 5.02 -8.42
C LEU A 4 -6.55 4.35 -9.44
N GLN A 5 -7.06 4.00 -10.64
CA GLN A 5 -6.40 3.06 -11.54
C GLN A 5 -4.96 3.44 -11.96
N SER A 6 -4.63 4.73 -12.05
CA SER A 6 -3.25 5.16 -12.40
C SER A 6 -2.30 5.27 -11.20
N ARG A 7 -2.77 5.05 -9.98
CA ARG A 7 -1.99 5.21 -8.74
C ARG A 7 -1.68 3.89 -8.04
N VAL A 8 -2.38 2.82 -8.39
CA VAL A 8 -2.18 1.50 -7.78
C VAL A 8 -0.90 0.88 -8.35
N LEU A 9 0.03 0.54 -7.48
CA LEU A 9 1.27 -0.16 -7.81
C LEU A 9 1.10 -1.68 -7.72
N TYR A 10 0.26 -2.15 -6.79
CA TYR A 10 0.00 -3.56 -6.57
C TYR A 10 -1.37 -3.76 -5.93
N LEU A 11 -2.07 -4.84 -6.30
CA LEU A 11 -3.37 -5.21 -5.76
C LEU A 11 -3.36 -6.71 -5.47
N ASP A 12 -3.72 -7.08 -4.25
CA ASP A 12 -3.99 -8.46 -3.85
C ASP A 12 -5.44 -8.60 -3.36
N THR A 13 -5.76 -9.78 -2.84
CA THR A 13 -7.10 -10.14 -2.33
C THR A 13 -7.51 -9.27 -1.15
N ASP A 14 -6.55 -8.90 -0.31
CA ASP A 14 -6.72 -8.37 1.04
C ASP A 14 -6.00 -7.03 1.27
N PHE A 15 -5.08 -6.63 0.38
CA PHE A 15 -4.40 -5.34 0.49
C PHE A 15 -4.08 -4.73 -0.90
N MET A 16 -3.81 -3.43 -0.90
CA MET A 16 -3.47 -2.67 -2.10
C MET A 16 -2.39 -1.67 -1.78
N ILE A 17 -1.39 -1.58 -2.66
CA ILE A 17 -0.31 -0.61 -2.56
C ILE A 17 -0.53 0.43 -3.66
N TYR A 18 -0.55 1.70 -3.27
CA TYR A 18 -0.78 2.81 -4.18
C TYR A 18 0.11 4.00 -3.85
N ALA A 19 0.49 4.76 -4.87
CA ALA A 19 1.25 5.99 -4.72
C ALA A 19 0.31 7.18 -4.47
N VAL A 20 0.69 8.04 -3.53
CA VAL A 20 -0.01 9.29 -3.22
C VAL A 20 0.91 10.45 -3.58
N LYS A 21 0.44 11.37 -4.45
CA LYS A 21 1.20 12.60 -4.75
C LYS A 21 0.95 13.67 -3.68
N PRO A 22 1.88 14.60 -3.45
CA PRO A 22 1.66 15.74 -2.56
C PRO A 22 0.39 16.51 -2.96
N GLY A 23 -0.57 16.62 -2.04
CA GLY A 23 -1.86 17.29 -2.27
C GLY A 23 -3.00 16.37 -2.73
N GLU A 24 -2.76 15.07 -2.91
CA GLU A 24 -3.81 14.09 -3.16
C GLU A 24 -4.33 13.49 -1.85
N CYS A 25 -5.65 13.25 -1.77
CA CYS A 25 -6.22 12.57 -0.61
C CYS A 25 -5.76 11.12 -0.53
N VAL A 26 -5.29 10.75 0.66
CA VAL A 26 -5.11 9.37 1.10
C VAL A 26 -6.48 8.69 1.18
N LEU A 27 -6.52 7.38 0.96
CA LEU A 27 -7.77 6.63 1.13
C LEU A 27 -8.18 6.65 2.60
N PRO A 28 -9.49 6.80 2.90
CA PRO A 28 -9.95 6.74 4.27
C PRO A 28 -9.68 5.34 4.82
N THR A 29 -9.03 5.29 5.97
CA THR A 29 -8.81 4.06 6.74
C THR A 29 -9.81 3.95 7.87
N GLY A 30 -10.15 2.74 8.27
CA GLY A 30 -11.17 2.48 9.29
C GLY A 30 -10.98 1.13 9.98
N SER A 31 -11.80 0.87 10.99
CA SER A 31 -11.73 -0.33 11.83
C SER A 31 -12.94 -1.26 11.65
N LEU A 32 -13.85 -0.95 10.72
CA LEU A 32 -15.00 -1.80 10.42
C LEU A 32 -14.67 -2.83 9.34
N LEU A 33 -15.45 -3.91 9.31
CA LEU A 33 -15.27 -4.96 8.31
C LEU A 33 -15.56 -4.40 6.89
N GLY A 34 -14.53 -4.42 6.04
CA GLY A 34 -14.58 -3.84 4.69
C GLY A 34 -13.90 -2.47 4.56
N ASP A 35 -13.45 -1.88 5.67
CA ASP A 35 -12.60 -0.70 5.63
C ASP A 35 -11.16 -1.06 5.24
N LEU A 36 -10.44 -0.10 4.66
CA LEU A 36 -9.00 -0.23 4.45
C LEU A 36 -8.28 0.02 5.77
N THR A 37 -7.42 -0.92 6.16
CA THR A 37 -6.58 -0.78 7.34
C THR A 37 -5.23 -0.17 6.96
N ASP A 38 -4.68 0.68 7.84
CA ASP A 38 -3.34 1.21 7.67
C ASP A 38 -2.28 0.21 8.19
N GLU A 39 -1.88 -0.73 7.33
CA GLU A 39 -0.86 -1.74 7.67
C GLU A 39 0.48 -1.16 8.14
N PRO A 40 1.06 -0.10 7.53
CA PRO A 40 2.29 0.49 8.01
C PRO A 40 2.11 1.36 9.27
N GLY A 41 0.90 1.49 9.82
CA GLY A 41 0.65 2.13 11.12
C GLY A 41 1.09 3.59 11.20
N GLY A 42 0.94 4.34 10.12
CA GLY A 42 1.36 5.74 9.99
C GLY A 42 2.70 5.93 9.28
N ASP A 43 3.39 4.85 8.90
CA ASP A 43 4.61 4.94 8.12
C ASP A 43 4.34 5.01 6.60
N SER A 44 5.25 5.66 5.90
CA SER A 44 5.24 5.82 4.45
C SER A 44 6.20 4.83 3.79
N ILE A 45 5.69 4.08 2.81
CA ILE A 45 6.53 3.24 1.95
C ILE A 45 7.42 4.15 1.09
N GLN A 46 8.73 4.03 1.25
CA GLN A 46 9.75 4.76 0.49
C GLN A 46 10.14 4.01 -0.78
N GLU A 47 10.26 2.69 -0.70
CA GLU A 47 10.65 1.82 -1.81
C GLU A 47 9.71 0.63 -1.87
N PHE A 48 9.29 0.26 -3.08
CA PHE A 48 8.44 -0.89 -3.34
C PHE A 48 8.95 -1.65 -4.56
N ALA A 49 9.01 -2.98 -4.48
CA ALA A 49 9.34 -3.87 -5.58
C ALA A 49 8.44 -5.11 -5.55
N SER A 50 8.04 -5.60 -6.72
CA SER A 50 7.32 -6.87 -6.86
C SER A 50 7.99 -7.72 -7.93
N SER A 51 8.14 -9.01 -7.65
CA SER A 51 8.68 -9.99 -8.60
C SER A 51 7.58 -10.80 -9.29
N GLY A 52 6.34 -10.74 -8.79
CA GLY A 52 5.19 -11.45 -9.33
C GLY A 52 4.02 -11.47 -8.35
N PRO A 53 2.93 -12.18 -8.69
CA PRO A 53 1.78 -12.36 -7.80
C PRO A 53 2.23 -12.96 -6.47
N LYS A 54 1.82 -12.34 -5.36
CA LYS A 54 2.15 -12.68 -3.97
C LYS A 54 3.63 -12.59 -3.59
N SER A 55 4.48 -12.05 -4.46
CA SER A 55 5.89 -11.81 -4.14
C SER A 55 6.22 -10.33 -4.27
N TYR A 56 6.34 -9.67 -3.12
CA TYR A 56 6.61 -8.24 -3.03
C TYR A 56 7.46 -7.90 -1.81
N ALA A 57 8.18 -6.80 -1.93
CA ALA A 57 8.97 -6.23 -0.86
C ALA A 57 8.74 -4.73 -0.80
N TYR A 58 8.71 -4.19 0.41
CA TYR A 58 8.68 -2.75 0.62
C TYR A 58 9.57 -2.33 1.78
N LYS A 59 10.01 -1.08 1.72
CA LYS A 59 10.81 -0.44 2.74
C LYS A 59 10.10 0.82 3.20
N THR A 60 9.89 0.93 4.50
CA THR A 60 9.25 2.10 5.11
C THR A 60 10.29 3.11 5.62
N ARG A 61 9.84 4.29 6.06
CA ARG A 61 10.73 5.34 6.55
C ARG A 61 11.47 4.91 7.82
N ASP A 62 10.79 4.19 8.71
CA ASP A 62 11.36 3.66 9.96
C ASP A 62 12.22 2.40 9.74
N HIS A 63 12.67 2.16 8.52
CA HIS A 63 13.53 1.05 8.12
C HIS A 63 12.93 -0.35 8.29
N GLN A 64 11.62 -0.47 8.48
CA GLN A 64 10.96 -1.77 8.39
C GLN A 64 11.00 -2.25 6.94
N GLN A 65 11.57 -3.44 6.76
CA GLN A 65 11.60 -4.16 5.50
C GLN A 65 10.69 -5.37 5.63
N ALA A 66 9.61 -5.39 4.85
CA ALA A 66 8.77 -6.56 4.73
C ALA A 66 9.08 -7.21 3.38
N VAL A 67 9.46 -8.49 3.41
CA VAL A 67 9.66 -9.32 2.22
C VAL A 67 8.66 -10.46 2.30
N ILE A 68 7.71 -10.47 1.36
CA ILE A 68 6.69 -11.50 1.26
C ILE A 68 6.96 -12.29 -0.04
N LYS A 69 7.03 -13.61 0.09
CA LYS A 69 7.38 -14.58 -0.96
C LYS A 69 6.36 -15.69 -1.02
#